data_AF-A0A5N8UW13-F1
#
_entry.id   AF-A0A5N8UW13-F1
#
_cell.length_a   1.000
_cell.length_b   1.000
_cell.length_c   1.000
_cell.angle_alpha   90.00
_cell.angle_beta   90.00
_cell.angle_gamma   90.00
#
_symmetry.space_group_name_H-M   'P 1'
#
loop_
_entity.id
_entity.type
_entity.pdbx_description
1 polymer ?
#
loop_
_entity_poly.entity_id
_entity_poly.type
_entity_poly.pdbx_seq_one_letter_code
_entity_poly.pdbx_strand_id
1 'polypeptide(L)'
;MTNSRSRQQGFSLIELVIVIVILGLLAATAIPRFLNVTDDAEDASLDGVAGGLATAVGFVRAQWEVDGRNNNTVILDGTSVSLDTRFGFPTGTGANGTDVTAMNDNRCQQVFNSILQSAPRNVQYTDDARNQRYTVRFLDGVGGNAIDLNGDTVNSIDLCVYHQVASLALDQSTGVATPTPDLNVGKGITYNPGTGTVVSFTN
;
A
#
# COMPACT_ATOMS: atom_id res chain seq x y z
N MET A 1 -11.29 63.87 40.69
CA MET A 1 -10.94 62.73 39.81
C MET A 1 -11.06 61.46 40.63
N THR A 2 -12.22 60.82 40.61
CA THR A 2 -12.48 59.58 41.37
C THR A 2 -11.91 58.39 40.60
N ASN A 3 -10.85 57.80 41.15
CA ASN A 3 -10.16 56.64 40.58
C ASN A 3 -10.97 55.37 40.92
N SER A 4 -11.69 54.82 39.95
CA SER A 4 -12.42 53.55 40.12
C SER A 4 -11.42 52.40 40.15
N ARG A 5 -11.09 51.90 41.34
CA ARG A 5 -10.37 50.62 41.47
C ARG A 5 -11.28 49.49 40.99
N SER A 6 -10.96 48.91 39.83
CA SER A 6 -11.53 47.64 39.40
C SER A 6 -11.19 46.59 40.45
N ARG A 7 -12.20 46.01 41.10
CA ARG A 7 -12.00 44.88 42.02
C ARG A 7 -11.58 43.67 41.19
N GLN A 8 -10.32 43.27 41.30
CA GLN A 8 -9.85 41.99 40.77
C GLN A 8 -10.59 40.88 41.52
N GLN A 9 -11.57 40.25 40.89
CA GLN A 9 -12.26 39.08 41.42
C GLN A 9 -11.31 37.88 41.24
N GLY A 10 -10.80 37.33 42.35
CA GLY A 10 -9.98 36.13 42.32
C GLY A 10 -10.83 34.91 41.98
N PHE A 11 -10.25 33.96 41.25
CA PHE A 11 -10.87 32.68 40.89
C PHE A 11 -11.15 31.85 42.16
N SER A 12 -12.31 31.18 42.24
CA SER A 12 -12.63 30.34 43.39
C SER A 12 -11.96 28.96 43.30
N LEU A 13 -11.59 28.37 44.44
CA LEU A 13 -10.97 27.03 44.49
C LEU A 13 -11.92 25.97 43.91
N ILE A 14 -13.23 26.10 44.15
CA ILE A 14 -14.23 25.18 43.57
C ILE A 14 -14.32 25.29 42.05
N GLU A 15 -14.08 26.48 41.52
CA GLU A 15 -14.15 26.80 40.10
C GLU A 15 -12.96 26.18 39.35
N LEU A 16 -11.79 26.11 40.00
CA LEU A 16 -10.65 25.35 39.50
C LEU A 16 -10.91 23.83 39.55
N VAL A 17 -11.49 23.32 40.65
CA VAL A 17 -11.77 21.88 40.81
C VAL A 17 -12.79 21.38 39.80
N ILE A 18 -13.87 22.11 39.54
CA ILE A 18 -14.87 21.68 38.56
C ILE A 18 -14.29 21.66 37.14
N VAL A 19 -13.39 22.59 36.80
CA VAL A 19 -12.73 22.63 35.50
C VAL A 19 -11.86 21.39 35.29
N ILE A 20 -11.02 21.01 36.26
CA ILE A 20 -10.19 19.80 36.11
C ILE A 20 -11.03 18.52 36.07
N VAL A 21 -12.18 18.47 36.76
CA VAL A 21 -13.11 17.33 36.72
C VAL A 21 -13.75 17.23 35.33
N ILE A 22 -14.22 18.34 34.76
CA ILE A 22 -14.80 18.37 33.41
C ILE A 22 -13.74 17.97 32.38
N LEU A 23 -12.53 18.54 32.46
CA LEU A 23 -11.42 18.17 31.57
C LEU A 23 -11.06 16.69 31.71
N GLY A 24 -11.10 16.12 32.92
CA GLY A 24 -10.87 14.71 33.17
C GLY A 24 -11.91 13.81 32.49
N LEU A 25 -13.20 14.18 32.54
CA LEU A 25 -14.29 13.43 31.89
C LEU A 25 -14.17 13.50 30.36
N LEU A 26 -13.89 14.67 29.81
CA LEU A 26 -13.68 14.85 28.37
C LEU A 26 -12.45 14.06 27.88
N ALA A 27 -11.34 14.09 28.64
CA ALA A 27 -10.14 13.33 28.30
C ALA A 27 -10.39 11.81 28.34
N ALA A 28 -11.08 11.30 29.36
CA ALA A 28 -11.38 9.87 29.52
C ALA A 28 -12.16 9.30 28.33
N THR A 29 -13.04 10.09 27.70
CA THR A 29 -13.82 9.67 26.53
C THR A 29 -13.12 9.91 25.20
N ALA A 30 -12.27 10.94 25.09
CA ALA A 30 -11.59 11.31 23.86
C ALA A 30 -10.30 10.50 23.59
N ILE A 31 -9.53 10.17 24.63
CA ILE A 31 -8.22 9.49 24.49
C ILE A 31 -8.33 8.16 23.74
N PRO A 32 -9.28 7.24 24.06
CA PRO A 32 -9.35 5.95 23.39
C PRO A 32 -9.57 6.07 21.87
N ARG A 33 -10.40 7.03 21.45
CA ARG A 33 -10.66 7.29 20.03
C ARG A 33 -9.44 7.88 19.34
N PHE A 34 -8.73 8.80 19.99
CA PHE A 34 -7.56 9.44 19.40
C PHE A 34 -6.41 8.46 19.14
N LEU A 35 -6.24 7.44 19.99
CA LEU A 35 -5.21 6.41 19.80
C LEU A 35 -5.45 5.55 18.55
N ASN A 36 -6.70 5.20 18.25
CA ASN A 36 -7.04 4.31 17.12
C ASN A 36 -7.11 5.03 15.75
N VAL A 37 -7.26 6.37 15.74
CA VAL A 37 -7.42 7.14 14.48
C VAL A 37 -6.21 7.01 13.56
N THR A 38 -5.01 6.83 14.11
CA THR A 38 -3.80 6.68 13.29
C THR A 38 -3.81 5.35 12.55
N ASP A 39 -4.11 4.25 13.25
CA ASP A 39 -4.18 2.92 12.66
C ASP A 39 -5.30 2.83 11.61
N ASP A 40 -6.48 3.38 11.92
CA ASP A 40 -7.60 3.47 10.98
C ASP A 40 -7.25 4.29 9.72
N ALA A 41 -6.48 5.38 9.89
CA ALA A 41 -6.04 6.22 8.78
C ALA A 41 -4.98 5.52 7.91
N GLU A 42 -4.10 4.72 8.51
CA GLU A 42 -3.14 3.90 7.78
C GLU A 42 -3.84 2.82 6.95
N ASP A 43 -4.80 2.11 7.54
CA ASP A 43 -5.58 1.07 6.85
C ASP A 43 -6.40 1.68 5.70
N ALA A 44 -7.06 2.81 5.93
CA ALA A 44 -7.77 3.54 4.87
C ALA A 44 -6.83 4.02 3.74
N SER A 45 -5.62 4.46 4.08
CA SER A 45 -4.62 4.84 3.08
C SER A 45 -4.14 3.63 2.28
N LEU A 46 -3.95 2.48 2.92
CA LEU A 46 -3.55 1.23 2.27
C LEU A 46 -4.62 0.77 1.30
N ASP A 47 -5.88 0.73 1.73
CA ASP A 47 -7.02 0.36 0.89
C ASP A 47 -7.20 1.34 -0.27
N GLY A 48 -6.93 2.63 -0.06
CA GLY A 48 -6.92 3.64 -1.13
C GLY A 48 -5.88 3.33 -2.21
N VAL A 49 -4.65 2.96 -1.82
CA VAL A 49 -3.61 2.56 -2.77
C VAL A 49 -3.95 1.23 -3.45
N ALA A 50 -4.47 0.25 -2.71
CA ALA A 50 -4.89 -1.04 -3.25
C ALA A 50 -6.01 -0.89 -4.29
N GLY A 51 -7.03 -0.07 -4.00
CA GLY A 51 -8.11 0.24 -4.95
C GLY A 51 -7.62 0.97 -6.19
N GLY A 52 -6.68 1.91 -6.03
CA GLY A 52 -6.00 2.57 -7.15
C GLY A 52 -5.23 1.59 -8.03
N LEU A 53 -4.48 0.67 -7.40
CA LEU A 53 -3.72 -0.37 -8.11
C LEU A 53 -4.65 -1.34 -8.84
N ALA A 54 -5.73 -1.80 -8.20
CA ALA A 54 -6.74 -2.66 -8.81
C ALA A 54 -7.38 -2.01 -10.06
N THR A 55 -7.70 -0.72 -9.95
CA THR A 55 -8.26 0.06 -11.07
C THR A 55 -7.26 0.17 -12.22
N ALA A 56 -6.00 0.47 -11.91
CA ALA A 56 -4.94 0.58 -12.91
C ALA A 56 -4.66 -0.76 -13.62
N VAL A 57 -4.59 -1.87 -12.87
CA VAL A 57 -4.50 -3.24 -13.41
C VAL A 57 -5.66 -3.51 -14.36
N GLY A 58 -6.88 -3.13 -13.96
CA GLY A 58 -8.08 -3.23 -14.78
C GLY A 58 -7.99 -2.45 -16.08
N PHE A 59 -7.43 -1.24 -16.07
CA PHE A 59 -7.22 -0.46 -17.30
C PHE A 59 -6.20 -1.08 -18.25
N VAL A 60 -5.09 -1.61 -17.73
CA VAL A 60 -4.10 -2.32 -18.56
C VAL A 60 -4.77 -3.53 -19.23
N ARG A 61 -5.52 -4.32 -18.46
CA ARG A 61 -6.28 -5.46 -19.00
C ARG A 61 -7.30 -5.01 -20.05
N ALA A 62 -8.04 -3.94 -19.78
CA ALA A 62 -9.04 -3.41 -20.72
C ALA A 62 -8.40 -2.93 -22.03
N GLN A 63 -7.26 -2.25 -21.97
CA GLN A 63 -6.53 -1.83 -23.17
C GLN A 63 -6.08 -3.05 -23.98
N TRP A 64 -5.55 -4.07 -23.31
CA TRP A 64 -5.12 -5.31 -23.97
C TRP A 64 -6.26 -6.07 -24.66
N GLU A 65 -7.45 -6.05 -24.05
CA GLU A 65 -8.68 -6.59 -24.63
C GLU A 65 -9.11 -5.84 -25.89
N VAL A 66 -9.05 -4.50 -25.85
CA VAL A 66 -9.36 -3.64 -27.01
C VAL A 66 -8.36 -3.86 -28.15
N ASP A 67 -7.09 -4.10 -27.82
CA ASP A 67 -6.04 -4.40 -28.80
C ASP A 67 -6.18 -5.81 -29.41
N GLY A 68 -7.14 -6.61 -28.94
CA GLY A 68 -7.45 -7.92 -29.51
C GLY A 68 -6.57 -9.06 -28.99
N ARG A 69 -5.96 -8.90 -27.82
CA ARG A 69 -5.21 -9.96 -27.11
C ARG A 69 -3.97 -10.51 -27.85
N ASN A 70 -3.41 -9.75 -28.78
CA ASN A 70 -2.35 -10.21 -29.68
C ASN A 70 -0.97 -9.60 -29.39
N ASN A 71 -0.88 -8.74 -28.38
CA ASN A 71 0.35 -8.03 -28.00
C ASN A 71 0.79 -8.42 -26.58
N ASN A 72 2.09 -8.33 -26.28
CA ASN A 72 2.63 -8.52 -24.94
C ASN A 72 2.92 -7.19 -24.21
N THR A 73 2.50 -6.08 -24.81
CA THR A 73 2.66 -4.72 -24.29
C THR A 73 1.45 -3.87 -24.65
N VAL A 74 1.06 -2.97 -23.76
CA VAL A 74 0.05 -1.93 -23.99
C VAL A 74 0.58 -0.57 -23.58
N ILE A 75 -0.05 0.49 -24.08
CA ILE A 75 0.29 1.86 -23.69
C ILE A 75 -0.78 2.37 -22.72
N LEU A 76 -0.37 2.69 -21.49
CA LEU A 76 -1.22 3.34 -20.48
C LEU A 76 -0.62 4.71 -20.18
N ASP A 77 -1.39 5.79 -20.43
CA ASP A 77 -0.96 7.18 -20.18
C ASP A 77 0.43 7.53 -20.77
N GLY A 78 0.74 7.00 -21.95
CA GLY A 78 2.03 7.19 -22.65
C GLY A 78 3.18 6.31 -22.15
N THR A 79 2.93 5.46 -21.14
CA THR A 79 3.90 4.49 -20.62
C THR A 79 3.64 3.12 -21.23
N SER A 80 4.70 2.46 -21.73
CA SER A 80 4.60 1.08 -22.20
C SER A 80 4.66 0.11 -21.02
N VAL A 81 3.57 -0.63 -20.82
CA VAL A 81 3.41 -1.64 -19.78
C VAL A 81 3.41 -3.01 -20.44
N SER A 82 4.21 -3.91 -19.91
CA SER A 82 4.32 -5.28 -20.40
C SER A 82 3.36 -6.19 -19.64
N LEU A 83 2.91 -7.24 -20.31
CA LEU A 83 1.96 -8.20 -19.77
C LEU A 83 2.22 -9.60 -20.34
N ASP A 84 1.79 -10.61 -19.60
CA ASP A 84 1.75 -11.97 -20.11
C ASP A 84 0.57 -12.14 -21.06
N THR A 85 0.79 -12.60 -22.29
CA THR A 85 -0.29 -12.79 -23.28
C THR A 85 -1.31 -13.86 -22.86
N ARG A 86 -0.96 -14.74 -21.92
CA ARG A 86 -1.88 -15.74 -21.34
C ARG A 86 -2.93 -15.10 -20.44
N PHE A 87 -2.59 -13.99 -19.77
CA PHE A 87 -3.38 -13.41 -18.68
C PHE A 87 -3.69 -11.91 -18.83
N GLY A 88 -2.99 -11.18 -19.68
CA GLY A 88 -3.24 -9.77 -20.00
C GLY A 88 -3.19 -8.80 -18.82
N PHE A 89 -2.47 -9.12 -17.76
CA PHE A 89 -2.26 -8.23 -16.61
C PHE A 89 -0.82 -7.72 -16.56
N PRO A 90 -0.57 -6.53 -15.96
CA PRO A 90 0.76 -5.94 -15.85
C PRO A 90 1.80 -6.88 -15.24
N THR A 91 2.96 -6.98 -15.88
CA THR A 91 4.07 -7.76 -15.33
C THR A 91 5.40 -7.00 -15.32
N GLY A 92 5.39 -5.71 -15.69
CA GLY A 92 6.53 -4.81 -15.60
C GLY A 92 6.56 -3.83 -16.76
N THR A 93 7.74 -3.32 -17.08
CA THR A 93 7.97 -2.46 -18.25
C THR A 93 9.07 -3.04 -19.14
N GLY A 94 8.89 -2.95 -20.46
CA GLY A 94 9.83 -3.47 -21.46
C GLY A 94 9.51 -4.89 -21.97
N ALA A 95 9.87 -5.19 -23.22
CA ALA A 95 9.37 -6.37 -23.94
C ALA A 95 9.93 -7.74 -23.50
N ASN A 96 10.86 -7.78 -22.54
CA ASN A 96 11.56 -9.01 -22.13
C ASN A 96 11.06 -9.51 -20.78
N GLY A 97 10.80 -10.82 -20.68
CA GLY A 97 10.37 -11.47 -19.45
C GLY A 97 8.98 -10.99 -19.04
N THR A 98 7.95 -11.53 -19.67
CA THR A 98 6.54 -11.21 -19.37
C THR A 98 5.84 -12.29 -18.55
N ASP A 99 6.50 -13.42 -18.31
CA ASP A 99 5.92 -14.59 -17.64
C ASP A 99 5.50 -14.27 -16.20
N VAL A 100 4.29 -14.68 -15.84
CA VAL A 100 3.72 -14.55 -14.49
C VAL A 100 4.35 -15.51 -13.47
N THR A 101 5.06 -16.55 -13.90
CA THR A 101 5.82 -17.48 -13.03
C THR A 101 7.32 -17.19 -13.00
N ALA A 102 7.74 -16.04 -13.54
CA ALA A 102 9.13 -15.57 -13.49
C ALA A 102 9.20 -14.07 -13.14
N MET A 103 8.32 -13.63 -12.25
CA MET A 103 8.38 -12.29 -11.66
C MET A 103 9.62 -12.15 -10.78
N ASN A 104 10.01 -10.92 -10.51
CA ASN A 104 11.08 -10.59 -9.58
C ASN A 104 10.79 -9.23 -8.92
N ASP A 105 11.59 -8.86 -7.92
CA ASP A 105 11.40 -7.63 -7.15
C ASP A 105 11.37 -6.39 -8.07
N ASN A 106 12.25 -6.35 -9.06
CA ASN A 106 12.32 -5.24 -10.02
C ASN A 106 11.05 -5.14 -10.88
N ARG A 107 10.50 -6.26 -11.35
CA ARG A 107 9.25 -6.28 -12.14
C ARG A 107 8.05 -5.87 -11.30
N CYS A 108 7.93 -6.36 -10.07
CA CYS A 108 6.91 -5.89 -9.13
C CYS A 108 7.02 -4.38 -8.89
N GLN A 109 8.24 -3.88 -8.70
CA GLN A 109 8.48 -2.45 -8.50
C GLN A 109 8.12 -1.63 -9.75
N GLN A 110 8.46 -2.12 -10.94
CA GLN A 110 8.07 -1.50 -12.21
C GLN A 110 6.56 -1.44 -12.38
N VAL A 111 5.82 -2.52 -12.07
CA VAL A 111 4.35 -2.51 -12.10
C VAL A 111 3.82 -1.40 -11.20
N PHE A 112 4.22 -1.38 -9.93
CA PHE A 112 3.75 -0.39 -8.96
C PHE A 112 4.05 1.06 -9.38
N ASN A 113 5.20 1.30 -10.00
CA ASN A 113 5.62 2.62 -10.45
C ASN A 113 4.99 3.07 -11.77
N SER A 114 4.68 2.15 -12.68
CA SER A 114 4.27 2.48 -14.06
C SER A 114 2.77 2.60 -14.24
N ILE A 115 1.97 1.87 -13.47
CA ILE A 115 0.51 1.84 -13.67
C ILE A 115 -0.24 2.79 -12.73
N LEU A 116 0.38 3.21 -11.62
CA LEU A 116 -0.18 4.22 -10.73
C LEU A 116 0.21 5.64 -11.21
N GLN A 117 -0.78 6.51 -11.43
CA GLN A 117 -0.55 7.92 -11.83
C GLN A 117 0.35 8.70 -10.86
N SER A 118 0.36 8.31 -9.59
CA SER A 118 1.22 8.89 -8.56
C SER A 118 1.61 7.81 -7.56
N ALA A 119 2.45 6.89 -8.03
CA ALA A 119 2.95 5.79 -7.20
C ALA A 119 3.60 6.34 -5.91
N PRO A 120 3.22 5.82 -4.73
CA PRO A 120 3.93 6.12 -3.49
C PRO A 120 5.41 5.76 -3.60
N ARG A 121 6.27 6.57 -2.97
CA ARG A 121 7.71 6.30 -2.91
C ARG A 121 7.98 4.89 -2.36
N ASN A 122 8.76 4.11 -3.08
CA ASN A 122 9.03 2.71 -2.76
C ASN A 122 10.45 2.30 -3.14
N VAL A 123 10.92 1.24 -2.50
CA VAL A 123 12.21 0.58 -2.75
C VAL A 123 12.05 -0.94 -2.68
N GLN A 124 13.05 -1.69 -3.12
CA GLN A 124 13.04 -3.14 -2.92
C GLN A 124 13.25 -3.47 -1.44
N TYR A 125 12.75 -4.63 -1.00
CA TYR A 125 12.81 -5.03 0.42
C TYR A 125 14.23 -5.15 0.99
N THR A 126 15.25 -5.21 0.13
CA THR A 126 16.67 -5.28 0.50
C THR A 126 17.33 -3.91 0.69
N ASP A 127 16.65 -2.83 0.32
CA ASP A 127 17.18 -1.47 0.34
C ASP A 127 16.73 -0.68 1.57
N ASP A 128 17.39 0.45 1.83
CA ASP A 128 17.04 1.35 2.93
C ASP A 128 15.64 1.98 2.72
N ALA A 129 14.71 1.58 3.57
CA ALA A 129 13.30 1.95 3.50
C ALA A 129 12.95 3.18 4.34
N ARG A 130 13.88 3.77 5.12
CA ARG A 130 13.56 4.81 6.12
C ARG A 130 12.85 6.06 5.57
N ASN A 131 13.08 6.38 4.30
CA ASN A 131 12.47 7.53 3.62
C ASN A 131 11.42 7.12 2.58
N GLN A 132 10.91 5.90 2.67
CA GLN A 132 10.01 5.27 1.71
C GLN A 132 8.66 5.01 2.36
N ARG A 133 7.62 4.94 1.53
CA ARG A 133 6.27 4.58 2.00
C ARG A 133 6.03 3.08 1.91
N TYR A 134 6.60 2.44 0.88
CA TYR A 134 6.46 1.00 0.67
C TYR A 134 7.80 0.32 0.40
N THR A 135 7.91 -0.94 0.81
CA THR A 135 8.91 -1.88 0.28
C THR A 135 8.26 -2.85 -0.68
N VAL A 136 8.99 -3.25 -1.71
CA VAL A 136 8.52 -4.17 -2.75
C VAL A 136 9.26 -5.50 -2.64
N ARG A 137 8.51 -6.59 -2.71
CA ARG A 137 9.05 -7.94 -2.74
C ARG A 137 8.22 -8.84 -3.66
N PHE A 138 8.85 -9.76 -4.37
CA PHE A 138 8.14 -10.90 -4.98
C PHE A 138 8.22 -12.15 -4.09
N LEU A 139 7.18 -12.98 -4.15
CA LEU A 139 7.14 -14.30 -3.53
C LEU A 139 6.93 -15.37 -4.60
N ASP A 140 7.90 -16.27 -4.70
CA ASP A 140 7.96 -17.34 -5.70
C ASP A 140 6.83 -18.35 -5.53
N GLY A 141 5.99 -18.50 -6.56
CA GLY A 141 4.93 -19.50 -6.62
C GLY A 141 3.79 -19.37 -5.60
N VAL A 142 3.73 -18.27 -4.83
CA VAL A 142 2.73 -18.07 -3.76
C VAL A 142 1.37 -17.60 -4.29
N GLY A 143 1.32 -17.09 -5.53
CA GLY A 143 0.10 -16.64 -6.20
C GLY A 143 -0.84 -17.78 -6.64
N GLY A 144 -0.49 -19.05 -6.40
CA GLY A 144 -1.33 -20.19 -6.70
C GLY A 144 -1.39 -20.50 -8.19
N ASN A 145 -2.55 -20.95 -8.66
CA ASN A 145 -2.75 -21.43 -10.03
C ASN A 145 -3.85 -20.60 -10.72
N ALA A 146 -3.70 -20.38 -12.02
CA ALA A 146 -4.74 -19.75 -12.85
C ALA A 146 -4.89 -20.52 -14.17
N ILE A 147 -6.09 -20.44 -14.73
CA ILE A 147 -6.40 -20.99 -16.05
C ILE A 147 -6.15 -19.89 -17.08
N ASP A 148 -5.34 -20.17 -18.08
CA ASP A 148 -5.08 -19.23 -19.17
C ASP A 148 -6.22 -19.17 -20.18
N LEU A 149 -6.06 -18.32 -21.19
CA LEU A 149 -7.08 -18.13 -22.24
C LEU A 149 -7.25 -19.33 -23.18
N ASN A 150 -6.30 -20.27 -23.19
CA ASN A 150 -6.40 -21.51 -23.96
C ASN A 150 -7.05 -22.64 -23.14
N GLY A 151 -7.30 -22.41 -21.84
CA GLY A 151 -7.84 -23.40 -20.92
C GLY A 151 -6.77 -24.23 -20.20
N ASP A 152 -5.49 -23.88 -20.35
CA ASP A 152 -4.38 -24.56 -19.70
C ASP A 152 -4.15 -24.01 -18.29
N THR A 153 -3.86 -24.90 -17.35
CA THR A 153 -3.52 -24.50 -15.98
C THR A 153 -2.06 -24.08 -15.90
N VAL A 154 -1.82 -22.81 -15.55
CA VAL A 154 -0.51 -22.32 -15.14
C VAL A 154 -0.41 -22.40 -13.62
N ASN A 155 0.57 -23.16 -13.15
CA ASN A 155 0.82 -23.35 -11.71
C ASN A 155 1.94 -22.43 -11.24
N SER A 156 2.03 -22.23 -9.92
CA SER A 156 3.14 -21.51 -9.28
C SER A 156 3.29 -20.09 -9.83
N ILE A 157 2.18 -19.36 -9.87
CA ILE A 157 2.19 -17.94 -10.23
C ILE A 157 2.85 -17.16 -9.10
N ASP A 158 3.72 -16.23 -9.46
CA ASP A 158 4.40 -15.40 -8.46
C ASP A 158 3.48 -14.32 -7.91
N LEU A 159 3.73 -13.91 -6.67
CA LEU A 159 2.95 -12.87 -6.01
C LEU A 159 3.83 -11.65 -5.75
N CYS A 160 3.41 -10.48 -6.22
CA CYS A 160 4.02 -9.22 -5.80
C CYS A 160 3.41 -8.77 -4.48
N VAL A 161 4.26 -8.32 -3.55
CA VAL A 161 3.86 -7.84 -2.25
C VAL A 161 4.49 -6.46 -2.00
N TYR A 162 3.64 -5.51 -1.63
CA TYR A 162 4.00 -4.13 -1.33
C TYR A 162 3.68 -3.85 0.15
N HIS A 163 4.68 -3.87 1.01
CA HIS A 163 4.50 -3.63 2.45
C HIS A 163 4.59 -2.16 2.79
N GLN A 164 3.74 -1.70 3.70
CA GLN A 164 3.80 -0.34 4.23
C GLN A 164 4.96 -0.23 5.22
N VAL A 165 5.90 0.67 4.96
CA VAL A 165 7.10 0.83 5.81
C VAL A 165 6.75 1.16 7.27
N ALA A 166 5.68 1.93 7.50
CA ALA A 166 5.21 2.27 8.85
C ALA A 166 4.84 1.03 9.70
N SER A 167 4.45 -0.07 9.04
CA SER A 167 4.10 -1.33 9.71
C SER A 167 5.28 -2.28 9.93
N LEU A 168 6.47 -1.92 9.46
CA LEU A 168 7.65 -2.78 9.50
C LEU A 168 8.66 -2.29 10.55
N ALA A 169 9.31 -3.24 11.21
CA ALA A 169 10.50 -2.95 12.00
C ALA A 169 11.72 -2.83 11.06
N LEU A 170 12.43 -1.71 11.12
CA LEU A 170 13.63 -1.46 10.32
C LEU A 170 14.89 -1.63 11.18
N ASP A 171 15.91 -2.24 10.61
CA ASP A 171 17.25 -2.28 11.19
C ASP A 171 17.84 -0.85 11.25
N GLN A 172 18.40 -0.47 12.40
CA GLN A 172 18.86 0.92 12.62
C GLN A 172 20.13 1.26 11.84
N SER A 173 20.95 0.26 11.47
CA SER A 173 22.19 0.44 10.73
C SER A 173 21.93 0.49 9.23
N THR A 174 21.16 -0.47 8.70
CA THR A 174 20.95 -0.63 7.26
C THR A 174 19.68 0.06 6.76
N GLY A 175 18.70 0.30 7.63
CA GLY A 175 17.38 0.81 7.25
C GLY A 175 16.50 -0.21 6.51
N VAL A 176 16.95 -1.46 6.44
CA VAL A 176 16.26 -2.58 5.79
C VAL A 176 15.28 -3.22 6.77
N ALA A 177 14.15 -3.69 6.27
CA ALA A 177 13.14 -4.33 7.12
C ALA A 177 13.62 -5.67 7.69
N THR A 178 13.42 -5.86 8.99
CA THR A 178 13.81 -7.07 9.73
C THR A 178 12.70 -7.48 10.71
N PRO A 179 12.15 -8.70 10.65
CA PRO A 179 12.47 -9.78 9.71
C PRO A 179 12.09 -9.44 8.25
N THR A 180 12.60 -10.23 7.30
CA THR A 180 12.31 -10.04 5.88
C THR A 180 10.80 -10.05 5.64
N PRO A 181 10.21 -8.98 5.08
CA PRO A 181 8.75 -8.85 4.98
C PRO A 181 8.12 -9.94 4.13
N ASP A 182 7.13 -10.66 4.64
CA ASP A 182 6.33 -11.67 3.95
C ASP A 182 4.82 -11.44 4.20
N LEU A 183 3.97 -12.39 3.83
CA LEU A 183 2.51 -12.27 4.03
C LEU A 183 2.07 -12.33 5.50
N ASN A 184 2.97 -12.60 6.45
CA ASN A 184 2.66 -12.71 7.87
C ASN A 184 3.20 -11.53 8.70
N VAL A 185 3.85 -10.55 8.04
CA VAL A 185 4.51 -9.42 8.71
C VAL A 185 3.94 -8.11 8.20
N GLY A 186 3.44 -7.30 9.14
CA GLY A 186 2.98 -5.95 8.89
C GLY A 186 1.74 -5.87 8.00
N LYS A 187 1.57 -4.70 7.41
CA LYS A 187 0.46 -4.36 6.53
C LYS A 187 0.95 -4.15 5.11
N GLY A 188 0.12 -4.45 4.13
CA GLY A 188 0.52 -4.30 2.74
C GLY A 188 -0.55 -4.63 1.71
N ILE A 189 -0.09 -4.72 0.47
CA ILE A 189 -0.92 -4.99 -0.70
C ILE A 189 -0.28 -6.15 -1.45
N THR A 190 -1.09 -7.12 -1.83
CA THR A 190 -0.68 -8.21 -2.74
C THR A 190 -1.21 -7.92 -4.13
N TYR A 191 -0.43 -8.30 -5.14
CA TYR A 191 -0.83 -8.26 -6.54
C TYR A 191 -0.45 -9.56 -7.22
N ASN A 192 -1.44 -10.24 -7.80
CA ASN A 192 -1.28 -11.47 -8.55
C ASN A 192 -1.34 -11.16 -10.06
N PRO A 193 -0.25 -11.34 -10.82
CA PRO A 193 -0.20 -11.07 -12.25
C PRO A 193 -0.91 -12.12 -13.12
N GLY A 194 -1.24 -13.30 -12.58
CA GLY A 194 -2.03 -14.31 -13.29
C GLY A 194 -3.53 -14.04 -13.25
N THR A 195 -4.03 -13.52 -12.14
CA THR A 195 -5.47 -13.29 -11.93
C THR A 195 -5.86 -11.82 -11.97
N GLY A 196 -4.88 -10.90 -11.90
CA GLY A 196 -5.10 -9.47 -11.77
C GLY A 196 -5.61 -9.05 -10.40
N THR A 197 -5.70 -9.96 -9.43
CA THR A 197 -6.27 -9.67 -8.11
C THR A 197 -5.33 -8.80 -7.30
N VAL A 198 -5.88 -7.75 -6.69
CA VAL A 198 -5.20 -6.87 -5.74
C VAL A 198 -5.94 -6.94 -4.42
N VAL A 199 -5.24 -7.27 -3.34
CA VAL A 199 -5.83 -7.45 -2.00
C VAL A 199 -4.92 -6.82 -0.94
N SER A 200 -5.49 -5.99 -0.08
CA SER A 200 -4.81 -5.48 1.12
C SER A 200 -4.81 -6.53 2.23
N PHE A 201 -3.78 -6.50 3.07
CA PHE A 201 -3.67 -7.35 4.25
C PHE A 201 -3.10 -6.57 5.43
N THR A 202 -3.47 -7.01 6.63
CA THR A 202 -3.02 -6.46 7.91
C THR A 202 -2.80 -7.63 8.86
N ASN A 203 -1.58 -7.76 9.39
CA ASN A 203 -1.18 -8.79 10.37
C ASN A 203 -0.55 -8.18 11.61
#